data_AF-A0A060VZV3-F1
#
_entry.id   AF-A0A060VZV3-F1
#
_cell.length_a   1.000
_cell.length_b   1.000
_cell.length_c   1.000
_cell.angle_alpha   90.00
_cell.angle_beta   90.00
_cell.angle_gamma   90.00
#
_symmetry.space_group_name_H-M   'P 1'
#
loop_
_entity.id
_entity.type
_entity.pdbx_description
1 polymer ?
#
loop_
_entity_poly.entity_id
_entity_poly.type
_entity_poly.pdbx_seq_one_letter_code
_entity_poly.pdbx_strand_id
1 'polypeptide(L)'
;MFKQLNILCSAVQQQRTVKNTTTKNISAEERSSQNIKNHLCSFCGDTNCKNSLIQLSLDGESKTETTYNYNSEWKAELINSRNFDKEIGHINPSAMAVESVTVVASDVQVGPFSLSKGLVDQIENFQTLSLKGLPAPDSDSFLTVDEDYFYHTQHPRRPEVGDVRVSFSYAGLSGEGTYPGPAQTVSVVAMQSYDTLKPFRTKSGDTLEIIYLEELTAEEVFEREHNNNAMLTWALRAGGWLLMFLGISLMIRIIHTLVDWIPILRELISVGLKLFALCISCSLSLLTIASGWIFYRPLVAVGLIAMAVIPVVIARSRAPAKKHQ
;
A
#
# COMPACT_ATOMS: atom_id res chain seq x y z
N MET A 1 12.98 -30.65 30.57
CA MET A 1 12.51 -30.91 29.19
C MET A 1 11.36 -29.96 28.90
N PHE A 2 11.65 -28.68 28.70
CA PHE A 2 10.67 -27.68 28.27
C PHE A 2 11.05 -27.30 26.84
N LYS A 3 10.34 -27.86 25.86
CA LYS A 3 10.45 -27.40 24.48
C LYS A 3 9.75 -26.04 24.42
N GLN A 4 10.51 -24.97 24.66
CA GLN A 4 10.06 -23.61 24.40
C GLN A 4 9.88 -23.47 22.88
N LEU A 5 8.63 -23.52 22.43
CA LEU A 5 8.24 -22.97 21.14
C LEU A 5 8.37 -21.44 21.30
N ASN A 6 9.52 -20.88 20.96
CA ASN A 6 9.71 -19.43 20.97
C ASN A 6 9.07 -18.86 19.71
N ILE A 7 7.74 -18.73 19.75
CA ILE A 7 6.99 -17.89 18.80
C ILE A 7 7.21 -16.45 19.23
N LEU A 8 7.84 -15.68 18.38
CA LEU A 8 8.26 -14.31 18.62
C LEU A 8 7.05 -13.36 18.73
N CYS A 9 6.00 -13.67 17.96
CA CYS A 9 4.79 -12.86 17.90
C CYS A 9 3.60 -13.75 17.52
N SER A 10 2.56 -13.85 18.37
CA SER A 10 1.30 -14.52 18.03
C SER A 10 0.22 -13.48 17.78
N ALA A 11 -0.34 -13.44 16.58
CA ALA A 11 -1.48 -12.59 16.26
C ALA A 11 -2.75 -13.42 16.16
N VAL A 12 -3.79 -12.95 16.86
CA VAL A 12 -5.13 -13.54 16.81
C VAL A 12 -5.97 -12.65 15.91
N GLN A 13 -6.43 -13.19 14.78
CA GLN A 13 -7.31 -12.45 13.89
C GLN A 13 -8.73 -13.00 14.00
N GLN A 14 -9.55 -12.33 14.81
CA GLN A 14 -10.97 -12.58 14.85
C GLN A 14 -11.65 -11.89 13.67
N GLN A 15 -12.56 -12.61 13.03
CA GLN A 15 -13.49 -12.04 12.07
C GLN A 15 -14.91 -12.43 12.46
N ARG A 16 -15.86 -11.53 12.23
CA ARG A 16 -17.28 -11.77 12.41
C ARG A 16 -17.99 -11.68 11.08
N THR A 17 -18.97 -12.54 10.87
CA THR A 17 -19.83 -12.42 9.69
C THR A 17 -20.73 -11.20 9.85
N VAL A 18 -20.56 -10.25 8.95
CA VAL A 18 -21.33 -9.00 8.88
C VAL A 18 -21.94 -8.88 7.49
N LYS A 19 -23.09 -8.19 7.39
CA LYS A 19 -23.55 -7.73 6.08
C LYS A 19 -22.69 -6.55 5.63
N ASN A 20 -22.34 -6.52 4.35
CA ASN A 20 -21.73 -5.37 3.70
C ASN A 20 -22.51 -4.96 2.46
N THR A 21 -22.50 -3.66 2.18
CA THR A 21 -23.19 -3.04 1.06
C THR A 21 -22.20 -2.81 -0.07
N THR A 22 -22.51 -3.29 -1.27
CA THR A 22 -21.79 -2.88 -2.49
C THR A 22 -22.70 -2.00 -3.32
N THR A 23 -22.31 -0.75 -3.53
CA THR A 23 -23.04 0.20 -4.39
C THR A 23 -22.60 0.03 -5.84
N LYS A 24 -23.56 -0.12 -6.75
CA LYS A 24 -23.30 -0.07 -8.19
C LYS A 24 -24.05 1.12 -8.79
N ASN A 25 -23.30 2.02 -9.40
CA ASN A 25 -23.86 3.09 -10.21
C ASN A 25 -23.96 2.57 -11.65
N ILE A 26 -25.19 2.39 -12.14
CA ILE A 26 -25.43 1.97 -13.52
C ILE A 26 -25.82 3.22 -14.30
N SER A 27 -24.89 3.74 -15.12
CA SER A 27 -25.22 4.80 -16.09
C SER A 27 -25.72 4.17 -17.39
N ALA A 28 -26.56 4.89 -18.12
CA ALA A 28 -27.29 4.40 -19.30
C ALA A 28 -26.43 3.98 -20.51
N GLU A 29 -25.10 3.99 -20.41
CA GLU A 29 -24.15 3.84 -21.52
C GLU A 29 -23.53 2.43 -21.63
N GLU A 30 -23.97 1.46 -20.83
CA GLU A 30 -23.47 0.07 -20.84
C GLU A 30 -24.38 -0.91 -21.63
N ARG A 31 -24.96 -0.47 -22.75
CA ARG A 31 -26.04 -1.21 -23.44
C ARG A 31 -25.63 -2.16 -24.57
N SER A 32 -24.35 -2.36 -24.91
CA SER A 32 -24.02 -3.16 -26.13
C SER A 32 -23.42 -4.55 -25.93
N SER A 33 -23.26 -5.10 -24.72
CA SER A 33 -22.61 -6.42 -24.57
C SER A 33 -23.11 -7.33 -23.45
N GLN A 34 -24.41 -7.30 -23.11
CA GLN A 34 -24.97 -8.23 -22.09
C GLN A 34 -26.22 -8.99 -22.55
N ASN A 35 -26.48 -9.07 -23.85
CA ASN A 35 -27.48 -10.00 -24.37
C ASN A 35 -26.79 -11.30 -24.85
N ILE A 36 -26.20 -12.06 -23.92
CA ILE A 36 -25.91 -13.51 -23.95
C ILE A 36 -25.36 -13.84 -22.55
N LYS A 37 -26.21 -14.23 -21.61
CA LYS A 37 -25.88 -15.07 -20.43
C LYS A 37 -27.11 -15.40 -19.58
N ASN A 38 -28.25 -15.68 -20.21
CA ASN A 38 -29.38 -16.32 -19.55
C ASN A 38 -29.46 -17.79 -19.95
N HIS A 39 -28.52 -18.58 -19.45
CA HIS A 39 -28.69 -20.01 -19.20
C HIS A 39 -27.49 -20.47 -18.37
N LEU A 40 -27.76 -21.16 -17.24
CA LEU A 40 -26.83 -21.72 -16.25
C LEU A 40 -26.64 -20.88 -14.97
N CYS A 41 -27.71 -20.75 -14.18
CA CYS A 41 -27.61 -20.59 -12.72
C CYS A 41 -28.58 -21.58 -12.05
N SER A 42 -28.25 -22.87 -12.15
CA SER A 42 -28.72 -23.92 -11.25
C SER A 42 -27.48 -24.78 -11.00
N PHE A 43 -27.16 -25.04 -9.72
CA PHE A 43 -25.93 -25.66 -9.20
C PHE A 43 -24.71 -24.74 -9.00
N CYS A 44 -24.76 -23.87 -8.00
CA CYS A 44 -23.68 -23.72 -7.00
C CYS A 44 -24.20 -22.84 -5.85
N GLY A 45 -23.83 -23.17 -4.61
CA GLY A 45 -24.22 -22.42 -3.40
C GLY A 45 -23.48 -21.09 -3.23
N ASP A 46 -23.35 -20.31 -4.30
CA ASP A 46 -22.76 -18.97 -4.31
C ASP A 46 -23.88 -17.94 -4.56
N THR A 47 -24.27 -17.20 -3.54
CA THR A 47 -25.17 -16.04 -3.71
C THR A 47 -24.37 -14.83 -4.20
N ASN A 48 -24.09 -14.80 -5.50
CA ASN A 48 -23.68 -13.58 -6.19
C ASN A 48 -24.48 -13.44 -7.48
N CYS A 49 -25.78 -13.16 -7.34
CA CYS A 49 -26.66 -12.87 -8.47
C CYS A 49 -26.68 -11.37 -8.76
N LYS A 50 -26.15 -10.96 -9.92
CA LYS A 50 -26.44 -9.65 -10.52
C LYS A 50 -27.78 -9.73 -11.24
N ASN A 51 -28.81 -9.06 -10.74
CA ASN A 51 -30.04 -8.83 -11.50
C ASN A 51 -30.21 -7.34 -11.78
N SER A 52 -30.39 -7.01 -13.06
CA SER A 52 -30.72 -5.67 -13.55
C SER A 52 -32.15 -5.69 -14.09
N LEU A 53 -33.04 -4.87 -13.54
CA LEU A 53 -34.28 -4.47 -14.19
C LEU A 53 -34.21 -2.96 -14.42
N ILE A 54 -34.57 -2.51 -15.61
CA ILE A 54 -34.64 -1.09 -15.96
C ILE A 54 -36.08 -0.81 -16.40
N GLN A 55 -36.72 0.17 -15.76
CA GLN A 55 -38.02 0.73 -16.19
C GLN A 55 -37.77 2.07 -16.90
N LEU A 56 -38.08 2.15 -18.19
CA LEU A 56 -38.05 3.40 -18.95
C LEU A 56 -39.35 4.19 -18.71
N SER A 57 -39.25 5.45 -18.26
CA SER A 57 -40.35 6.42 -18.37
C SER A 57 -40.26 7.18 -19.69
N LEU A 58 -41.40 7.45 -20.32
CA LEU A 58 -41.54 7.95 -21.69
C LEU A 58 -41.06 9.40 -21.95
N ASP A 59 -40.59 10.13 -20.92
CA ASP A 59 -40.45 11.60 -21.00
C ASP A 59 -39.00 12.14 -21.02
N GLY A 60 -37.99 11.33 -21.35
CA GLY A 60 -36.63 11.83 -21.68
C GLY A 60 -35.75 12.28 -20.50
N GLU A 61 -36.20 12.16 -19.24
CA GLU A 61 -35.34 12.35 -18.08
C GLU A 61 -34.51 11.10 -17.75
N SER A 62 -33.19 11.26 -17.61
CA SER A 62 -32.30 10.18 -17.16
C SER A 62 -32.50 9.92 -15.67
N LYS A 63 -33.29 8.91 -15.32
CA LYS A 63 -33.37 8.42 -13.93
C LYS A 63 -32.16 7.56 -13.61
N THR A 64 -31.37 7.99 -12.63
CA THR A 64 -30.29 7.17 -12.08
C THR A 64 -30.90 6.26 -11.01
N GLU A 65 -31.01 4.97 -11.31
CA GLU A 65 -31.48 3.97 -10.34
C GLU A 65 -30.27 3.37 -9.61
N THR A 66 -30.19 3.60 -8.31
CA THR A 66 -29.12 3.04 -7.47
C THR A 66 -29.63 1.76 -6.84
N THR A 67 -29.01 0.63 -7.18
CA THR A 67 -29.35 -0.68 -6.60
C THR A 67 -28.29 -1.06 -5.56
N TYR A 68 -28.75 -1.35 -4.35
CA TYR A 68 -27.91 -1.81 -3.24
C TYR A 68 -27.98 -3.33 -3.13
N ASN A 69 -26.83 -3.99 -3.05
CA ASN A 69 -26.75 -5.42 -2.75
C ASN A 69 -26.08 -5.63 -1.39
N TYR A 70 -26.68 -6.51 -0.59
CA TYR A 70 -26.22 -6.83 0.76
C TYR A 70 -25.78 -8.28 0.81
N ASN A 71 -24.49 -8.50 1.05
CA ASN A 71 -23.90 -9.82 1.17
C ASN A 71 -23.29 -10.01 2.56
N SER A 72 -23.34 -11.24 3.07
CA SER A 72 -22.64 -11.60 4.31
C SER A 72 -21.17 -11.89 4.02
N GLU A 73 -20.27 -11.29 4.78
CA GLU A 73 -18.83 -11.51 4.67
C GLU A 73 -18.14 -11.43 6.04
N TRP A 74 -16.97 -12.06 6.15
CA TRP A 74 -16.17 -12.03 7.36
C TRP A 74 -15.37 -10.72 7.45
N LYS A 75 -15.52 -9.98 8.54
CA LYS A 75 -14.77 -8.73 8.81
C LYS A 75 -14.16 -8.73 10.20
N ALA A 76 -12.94 -8.19 10.29
CA ALA A 76 -12.28 -7.93 11.56
C ALA A 76 -12.82 -6.69 12.28
N GLU A 77 -13.45 -5.77 11.53
CA GLU A 77 -13.99 -4.50 12.04
C GLU A 77 -15.51 -4.55 12.18
N LEU A 78 -16.05 -3.70 13.06
CA LEU A 78 -17.49 -3.53 13.19
C LEU A 78 -18.06 -2.68 12.05
N ILE A 79 -19.05 -3.22 11.35
CA ILE A 79 -19.83 -2.46 10.37
C ILE A 79 -21.14 -2.01 11.01
N ASN A 80 -21.29 -0.70 11.19
CA ASN A 80 -22.50 -0.12 11.75
C ASN A 80 -23.65 -0.13 10.74
N SER A 81 -24.68 -0.93 11.03
CA SER A 81 -25.88 -1.05 10.19
C SER A 81 -26.67 0.23 9.98
N ARG A 82 -26.47 1.27 10.81
CA ARG A 82 -27.12 2.58 10.62
C ARG A 82 -26.67 3.29 9.34
N ASN A 83 -25.53 2.88 8.79
CA ASN A 83 -25.03 3.42 7.53
C ASN A 83 -25.60 2.68 6.30
N PHE A 84 -26.51 1.72 6.49
CA PHE A 84 -27.14 1.00 5.39
C PHE A 84 -28.38 1.73 4.89
N ASP A 85 -28.52 1.85 3.57
CA ASP A 85 -29.70 2.45 2.93
C ASP A 85 -31.00 1.75 3.34
N LYS A 86 -30.93 0.44 3.62
CA LYS A 86 -32.01 -0.34 4.23
C LYS A 86 -31.50 -1.04 5.48
N GLU A 87 -31.70 -0.42 6.64
CA GLU A 87 -31.33 -1.01 7.93
C GLU A 87 -32.25 -2.19 8.32
N ILE A 88 -33.55 -2.10 8.02
CA ILE A 88 -34.56 -3.09 8.43
C ILE A 88 -34.28 -4.42 7.71
N GLY A 89 -33.93 -5.45 8.49
CA GLY A 89 -33.51 -6.76 8.00
C GLY A 89 -32.01 -6.89 7.73
N HIS A 90 -31.22 -5.84 7.95
CA HIS A 90 -29.76 -5.80 7.73
C HIS A 90 -28.99 -5.34 8.97
N ILE A 91 -29.33 -5.92 10.12
CA ILE A 91 -28.74 -5.58 11.42
C ILE A 91 -27.49 -6.44 11.66
N ASN A 92 -26.36 -5.78 11.89
CA ASN A 92 -25.10 -6.36 12.30
C ASN A 92 -24.92 -6.19 13.82
N PRO A 93 -24.13 -7.06 14.47
CA PRO A 93 -23.83 -6.91 15.89
C PRO A 93 -23.03 -5.64 16.18
N SER A 94 -23.27 -5.07 17.37
CA SER A 94 -22.64 -3.82 17.83
C SER A 94 -21.34 -4.02 18.61
N ALA A 95 -20.86 -5.25 18.77
CA ALA A 95 -19.64 -5.60 19.51
C ALA A 95 -18.92 -6.81 18.90
N MET A 96 -17.58 -6.85 18.98
CA MET A 96 -16.79 -8.07 18.77
C MET A 96 -16.66 -8.86 20.08
N ALA A 97 -16.61 -10.19 19.99
CA ALA A 97 -16.48 -11.04 21.18
C ALA A 97 -15.04 -11.11 21.70
N VAL A 98 -14.06 -11.07 20.80
CA VAL A 98 -12.63 -10.94 21.09
C VAL A 98 -12.05 -9.91 20.14
N GLU A 99 -11.10 -9.12 20.64
CA GLU A 99 -10.33 -8.17 19.84
C GLU A 99 -9.07 -8.85 19.29
N SER A 100 -8.64 -8.43 18.10
CA SER A 100 -7.38 -8.92 17.56
C SER A 100 -6.23 -8.41 18.43
N VAL A 101 -5.43 -9.34 18.94
CA VAL A 101 -4.29 -9.03 19.80
C VAL A 101 -3.03 -9.64 19.22
N THR A 102 -1.93 -8.90 19.36
CA THR A 102 -0.60 -9.37 19.02
C THR A 102 0.21 -9.48 20.30
N VAL A 103 0.72 -10.68 20.59
CA VAL A 103 1.50 -10.96 21.80
C VAL A 103 2.94 -11.23 21.41
N VAL A 104 3.85 -10.38 21.90
CA VAL A 104 5.29 -10.48 21.68
C VAL A 104 5.94 -11.26 22.83
N ALA A 105 6.87 -12.16 22.51
CA ALA A 105 7.64 -12.88 23.52
C ALA A 105 8.50 -11.93 24.36
N SER A 106 8.69 -12.25 25.65
CA SER A 106 9.49 -11.42 26.55
C SER A 106 10.98 -11.39 26.22
N ASP A 107 11.46 -12.47 25.62
CA ASP A 107 12.85 -12.63 25.20
C ASP A 107 12.87 -13.10 23.75
N VAL A 108 13.51 -12.30 22.91
CA VAL A 108 13.53 -12.46 21.47
C VAL A 108 14.97 -12.46 21.03
N GLN A 109 15.41 -13.56 20.41
CA GLN A 109 16.81 -13.78 20.10
C GLN A 109 17.01 -14.28 18.67
N VAL A 110 18.16 -13.95 18.10
CA VAL A 110 18.68 -14.53 16.86
C VAL A 110 20.05 -15.10 17.18
N GLY A 111 20.16 -16.43 17.16
CA GLY A 111 21.35 -17.12 17.64
C GLY A 111 21.64 -16.76 19.11
N PRO A 112 22.85 -16.28 19.44
CA PRO A 112 23.20 -15.88 20.81
C PRO A 112 22.82 -14.43 21.16
N PHE A 113 22.17 -13.70 20.24
CA PHE A 113 21.94 -12.26 20.41
C PHE A 113 20.48 -11.91 20.67
N SER A 114 20.22 -11.10 21.69
CA SER A 114 18.90 -10.51 21.95
C SER A 114 18.60 -9.33 21.04
N LEU A 115 17.37 -9.28 20.53
CA LEU A 115 16.88 -8.20 19.69
C LEU A 115 16.35 -7.04 20.53
N SER A 116 16.65 -5.82 20.12
CA SER A 116 15.99 -4.60 20.62
C SER A 116 14.54 -4.55 20.16
N LYS A 117 13.70 -3.80 20.90
CA LYS A 117 12.30 -3.57 20.52
C LYS A 117 12.15 -3.05 19.08
N GLY A 118 13.04 -2.17 18.63
CA GLY A 118 13.00 -1.62 17.27
C GLY A 118 13.19 -2.66 16.17
N LEU A 119 13.94 -3.74 16.44
CA LEU A 119 14.09 -4.87 15.53
C LEU A 119 12.88 -5.81 15.59
N VAL A 120 12.31 -6.02 16.78
CA VAL A 120 11.12 -6.86 16.96
C VAL A 120 9.90 -6.25 16.28
N ASP A 121 9.72 -4.93 16.41
CA ASP A 121 8.60 -4.20 15.81
C ASP A 121 8.65 -4.22 14.26
N GLN A 122 9.80 -4.52 13.64
CA GLN A 122 9.95 -4.67 12.19
C GLN A 122 9.54 -6.06 11.66
N ILE A 123 9.23 -7.01 12.54
CA ILE A 123 8.89 -8.38 12.16
C ILE A 123 7.39 -8.45 11.87
N GLU A 124 7.04 -8.22 10.61
CA GLU A 124 5.63 -8.21 10.15
C GLU A 124 5.23 -9.45 9.34
N ASN A 125 6.15 -10.39 9.07
CA ASN A 125 5.85 -11.60 8.30
C ASN A 125 5.20 -12.68 9.15
N PHE A 126 3.91 -12.49 9.43
CA PHE A 126 3.09 -13.47 10.12
C PHE A 126 2.69 -14.61 9.19
N GLN A 127 2.98 -15.84 9.61
CA GLN A 127 2.54 -17.07 8.97
C GLN A 127 1.30 -17.60 9.69
N THR A 128 0.26 -17.98 8.94
CA THR A 128 -0.93 -18.59 9.54
C THR A 128 -0.56 -19.93 10.18
N LEU A 129 -0.96 -20.12 11.43
CA LEU A 129 -0.81 -21.38 12.15
C LEU A 129 -1.73 -22.42 11.54
N SER A 130 -1.17 -23.52 11.04
CA SER A 130 -2.04 -24.59 10.54
C SER A 130 -2.69 -25.36 11.68
N LEU A 131 -4.01 -25.52 11.59
CA LEU A 131 -4.80 -26.28 12.55
C LEU A 131 -5.06 -27.73 12.10
N LYS A 132 -4.50 -28.12 10.94
CA LYS A 132 -4.63 -29.48 10.40
C LYS A 132 -4.13 -30.51 11.41
N GLY A 133 -5.01 -31.44 11.79
CA GLY A 133 -4.68 -32.53 12.70
C GLY A 133 -4.73 -32.16 14.19
N LEU A 134 -5.09 -30.91 14.54
CA LEU A 134 -5.44 -30.58 15.92
C LEU A 134 -6.87 -31.08 16.20
N PRO A 135 -7.09 -31.86 17.28
CA PRO A 135 -8.44 -32.22 17.68
C PRO A 135 -9.19 -30.96 18.10
N ALA A 136 -10.41 -30.78 17.60
CA ALA A 136 -11.31 -29.77 18.15
C ALA A 136 -11.54 -30.08 19.64
N PRO A 137 -11.57 -29.08 20.54
CA PRO A 137 -11.86 -29.33 21.95
C PRO A 137 -13.23 -30.00 22.10
N ASP A 138 -13.27 -31.25 22.56
CA ASP A 138 -14.52 -32.02 22.77
C ASP A 138 -15.50 -31.37 23.77
N SER A 139 -15.07 -30.32 24.46
CA SER A 139 -15.81 -29.66 25.54
C SER A 139 -16.85 -28.64 25.08
N ASP A 140 -16.81 -28.17 23.82
CA ASP A 140 -17.72 -27.13 23.34
C ASP A 140 -18.33 -27.47 21.98
N SER A 141 -19.63 -27.82 21.98
CA SER A 141 -20.38 -28.19 20.78
C SER A 141 -20.49 -27.06 19.73
N PHE A 142 -20.19 -25.81 20.10
CA PHE A 142 -20.23 -24.66 19.20
C PHE A 142 -18.85 -24.32 18.63
N LEU A 143 -17.79 -24.99 19.06
CA LEU A 143 -16.44 -24.76 18.56
C LEU A 143 -16.07 -25.82 17.51
N THR A 144 -15.97 -25.39 16.26
CA THR A 144 -15.59 -26.25 15.15
C THR A 144 -14.29 -25.76 14.51
N VAL A 145 -13.43 -26.69 14.11
CA VAL A 145 -12.20 -26.38 13.37
C VAL A 145 -12.44 -26.72 11.91
N ASP A 146 -12.33 -25.74 11.03
CA ASP A 146 -12.37 -25.94 9.58
C ASP A 146 -11.24 -25.14 8.95
N GLU A 147 -10.45 -25.82 8.12
CA GLU A 147 -9.17 -25.33 7.59
C GLU A 147 -8.20 -24.88 8.71
N ASP A 148 -7.90 -23.58 8.79
CA ASP A 148 -7.00 -22.96 9.77
C ASP A 148 -7.74 -21.90 10.64
N TYR A 149 -9.06 -22.05 10.78
CA TYR A 149 -9.90 -21.20 11.63
C TYR A 149 -10.64 -22.02 12.69
N PHE A 150 -10.74 -21.45 13.88
CA PHE A 150 -11.71 -21.84 14.89
C PHE A 150 -13.00 -21.07 14.67
N TYR A 151 -14.09 -21.78 14.44
CA TYR A 151 -15.42 -21.22 14.27
C TYR A 151 -16.21 -21.40 15.55
N HIS A 152 -16.80 -20.32 16.04
CA HIS A 152 -17.83 -20.36 17.06
C HIS A 152 -19.20 -20.34 16.37
N THR A 153 -19.54 -21.45 15.72
CA THR A 153 -20.82 -21.70 15.04
C THR A 153 -21.04 -23.20 14.82
N GLN A 154 -22.30 -23.61 14.76
CA GLN A 154 -22.69 -25.00 14.42
C GLN A 154 -22.54 -25.31 12.93
N HIS A 155 -22.54 -24.28 12.06
CA HIS A 155 -22.54 -24.46 10.60
C HIS A 155 -21.49 -23.57 9.90
N PRO A 156 -20.19 -23.92 9.93
CA PRO A 156 -19.12 -23.11 9.33
C PRO A 156 -19.33 -22.79 7.84
N ARG A 157 -19.95 -23.70 7.09
CA ARG A 157 -20.23 -23.54 5.64
C ARG A 157 -21.49 -22.72 5.33
N ARG A 158 -22.26 -22.33 6.34
CA ARG A 158 -23.44 -21.46 6.22
C ARG A 158 -23.41 -20.43 7.34
N PRO A 159 -22.47 -19.48 7.30
CA PRO A 159 -22.28 -18.53 8.37
C PRO A 159 -23.47 -17.57 8.48
N GLU A 160 -23.94 -17.37 9.70
CA GLU A 160 -24.99 -16.41 10.02
C GLU A 160 -24.40 -15.10 10.52
N VAL A 161 -25.18 -14.02 10.41
CA VAL A 161 -24.74 -12.71 10.89
C VAL A 161 -24.51 -12.78 12.39
N GLY A 162 -23.28 -12.48 12.80
CA GLY A 162 -22.85 -12.59 14.19
C GLY A 162 -22.01 -13.82 14.51
N ASP A 163 -21.88 -14.79 13.62
CA ASP A 163 -20.92 -15.87 13.77
C ASP A 163 -19.50 -15.31 13.84
N VAL A 164 -18.65 -15.99 14.62
CA VAL A 164 -17.27 -15.59 14.88
C VAL A 164 -16.33 -16.67 14.39
N ARG A 165 -15.23 -16.27 13.73
CA ARG A 165 -14.09 -17.14 13.46
C ARG A 165 -12.80 -16.50 13.94
N VAL A 166 -11.84 -17.32 14.34
CA VAL A 166 -10.54 -16.90 14.86
C VAL A 166 -9.46 -17.68 14.15
N SER A 167 -8.46 -17.00 13.61
CA SER A 167 -7.20 -17.62 13.19
C SER A 167 -6.05 -17.15 14.06
N PHE A 168 -5.03 -18.00 14.14
CA PHE A 168 -3.78 -17.69 14.81
C PHE A 168 -2.70 -17.56 13.75
N SER A 169 -1.80 -16.61 13.92
CA SER A 169 -0.61 -16.47 13.10
C SER A 169 0.61 -16.26 13.98
N TYR A 170 1.78 -16.64 13.47
CA TYR A 170 3.04 -16.58 14.19
C TYR A 170 4.15 -16.00 13.33
N ALA A 171 5.10 -15.31 13.96
CA ALA A 171 6.34 -14.87 13.32
C ALA A 171 7.55 -15.22 14.18
N GLY A 172 8.73 -15.33 13.55
CA GLY A 172 10.02 -15.54 14.19
C GLY A 172 10.15 -16.88 14.91
N LEU A 173 9.68 -17.96 14.29
CA LEU A 173 9.77 -19.29 14.87
C LEU A 173 11.24 -19.73 15.03
N SER A 174 11.66 -19.91 16.28
CA SER A 174 12.96 -20.48 16.62
C SER A 174 12.81 -21.96 16.94
N GLY A 175 13.33 -22.84 16.08
CA GLY A 175 13.43 -24.26 16.41
C GLY A 175 13.49 -25.21 15.22
N GLU A 176 14.23 -26.30 15.39
CA GLU A 176 14.27 -27.43 14.49
C GLU A 176 13.06 -28.35 14.82
N GLY A 177 11.89 -27.99 14.28
CA GLY A 177 10.62 -28.65 14.56
C GLY A 177 9.74 -28.78 13.32
N THR A 178 8.88 -29.80 13.31
CA THR A 178 7.92 -30.06 12.22
C THR A 178 6.63 -29.25 12.36
N TYR A 179 6.35 -28.72 13.56
CA TYR A 179 5.17 -27.92 13.87
C TYR A 179 5.58 -26.68 14.69
N PRO A 180 5.09 -25.47 14.39
CA PRO A 180 4.08 -25.12 13.37
C PRO A 180 4.63 -24.87 11.96
N GLY A 181 5.95 -24.90 11.76
CA GLY A 181 6.63 -24.68 10.49
C GLY A 181 8.15 -24.79 10.63
N PRO A 182 8.92 -24.56 9.54
CA PRO A 182 10.38 -24.53 9.61
C PRO A 182 10.88 -23.32 10.39
N ALA A 183 12.10 -23.42 10.93
CA ALA A 183 12.79 -22.28 11.55
C ALA A 183 12.89 -21.11 10.57
N GLN A 184 12.63 -19.89 11.05
CA GLN A 184 12.77 -18.69 10.25
C GLN A 184 14.20 -18.15 10.37
N THR A 185 14.87 -17.98 9.24
CA THR A 185 16.18 -17.33 9.15
C THR A 185 16.00 -15.85 8.88
N VAL A 186 16.80 -15.03 9.56
CA VAL A 186 16.77 -13.57 9.41
C VAL A 186 18.20 -13.04 9.32
N SER A 187 18.40 -12.00 8.50
CA SER A 187 19.64 -11.23 8.44
C SER A 187 19.43 -9.88 9.15
N VAL A 188 20.28 -9.56 10.12
CA VAL A 188 20.13 -8.36 10.96
C VAL A 188 21.32 -7.43 10.79
N VAL A 189 21.06 -6.14 10.59
CA VAL A 189 22.06 -5.07 10.60
C VAL A 189 21.81 -4.14 11.77
N ALA A 190 22.66 -4.26 12.79
CA ALA A 190 22.61 -3.46 14.01
C ALA A 190 24.00 -3.38 14.65
N MET A 191 24.18 -2.48 15.61
CA MET A 191 25.39 -2.45 16.41
C MET A 191 25.32 -3.53 17.49
N GLN A 192 26.31 -4.41 17.51
CA GLN A 192 26.47 -5.39 18.57
C GLN A 192 27.01 -4.72 19.84
N SER A 193 26.31 -4.90 20.95
CA SER A 193 26.72 -4.50 22.29
C SER A 193 26.62 -5.71 23.21
N TYR A 194 27.74 -6.40 23.42
CA TYR A 194 27.80 -7.68 24.12
C TYR A 194 26.91 -8.75 23.46
N ASP A 195 25.82 -9.12 24.12
CA ASP A 195 24.80 -10.10 23.72
C ASP A 195 23.57 -9.44 23.10
N THR A 196 23.52 -8.11 22.97
CA THR A 196 22.34 -7.39 22.51
C THR A 196 22.63 -6.63 21.23
N LEU A 197 21.71 -6.70 20.27
CA LEU A 197 21.72 -5.87 19.06
C LEU A 197 20.98 -4.55 19.33
N LYS A 198 21.66 -3.42 19.09
CA LYS A 198 21.16 -2.07 19.38
C LYS A 198 21.22 -1.16 18.16
N PRO A 199 20.39 -0.11 18.10
CA PRO A 199 20.45 0.86 17.01
C PRO A 199 21.79 1.57 16.94
N PHE A 200 22.36 1.65 15.73
CA PHE A 200 23.59 2.37 15.46
C PHE A 200 23.30 3.74 14.85
N ARG A 201 23.84 4.82 15.43
CA ARG A 201 23.75 6.16 14.82
C ARG A 201 24.90 6.39 13.85
N THR A 202 24.54 6.61 12.58
CA THR A 202 25.50 6.97 11.54
C THR A 202 25.96 8.41 11.68
N LYS A 203 27.08 8.75 11.02
CA LYS A 203 27.57 10.14 10.93
C LYS A 203 26.58 11.08 10.22
N SER A 204 25.71 10.53 9.37
CA SER A 204 24.69 11.28 8.63
C SER A 204 23.48 11.64 9.50
N GLY A 205 23.34 11.03 10.69
CA GLY A 205 22.20 11.23 11.60
C GLY A 205 21.17 10.10 11.55
N ASP A 206 21.25 9.21 10.56
CA ASP A 206 20.34 8.08 10.42
C ASP A 206 20.67 6.94 11.39
N THR A 207 19.65 6.20 11.81
CA THR A 207 19.78 5.02 12.67
C THR A 207 19.76 3.74 11.84
N LEU A 208 20.84 2.96 11.91
CA LEU A 208 20.91 1.61 11.34
C LEU A 208 20.44 0.60 12.38
N GLU A 209 19.26 0.08 12.15
CA GLU A 209 18.60 -0.98 12.91
C GLU A 209 17.60 -1.63 11.95
N ILE A 210 18.07 -2.60 11.16
CA ILE A 210 17.29 -3.18 10.07
C ILE A 210 17.29 -4.70 10.20
N ILE A 211 16.13 -5.33 10.04
CA ILE A 211 15.98 -6.78 9.94
C ILE A 211 15.41 -7.17 8.58
N TYR A 212 16.05 -8.15 7.93
CA TYR A 212 15.57 -8.80 6.73
C TYR A 212 15.11 -10.21 7.09
N LEU A 213 13.93 -10.57 6.61
CA LEU A 213 13.27 -11.85 6.89
C LEU A 213 13.67 -12.91 5.86
N GLU A 214 14.94 -12.88 5.46
CA GLU A 214 15.58 -13.71 4.44
C GLU A 214 17.05 -13.92 4.83
N GLU A 215 17.66 -14.99 4.33
CA GLU A 215 19.10 -15.19 4.44
C GLU A 215 19.81 -14.36 3.37
N LEU A 216 20.38 -13.24 3.80
CA LEU A 216 21.16 -12.33 2.96
C LEU A 216 22.59 -12.22 3.46
N THR A 217 23.53 -12.20 2.52
CA THR A 217 24.94 -11.87 2.78
C THR A 217 25.11 -10.38 3.10
N ALA A 218 26.22 -10.02 3.72
CA ALA A 218 26.50 -8.62 4.05
C ALA A 218 26.55 -7.75 2.79
N GLU A 219 27.14 -8.27 1.71
CA GLU A 219 27.24 -7.60 0.41
C GLU A 219 25.86 -7.30 -0.18
N GLU A 220 24.96 -8.29 -0.19
CA GLU A 220 23.61 -8.14 -0.72
C GLU A 220 22.78 -7.12 0.06
N VAL A 221 22.93 -7.09 1.38
CA VAL A 221 22.23 -6.11 2.23
C VAL A 221 22.67 -4.69 1.89
N PHE A 222 23.99 -4.44 1.84
CA PHE A 222 24.49 -3.10 1.53
C PHE A 222 24.18 -2.68 0.09
N GLU A 223 24.21 -3.61 -0.87
CA GLU A 223 23.83 -3.33 -2.25
C GLU A 223 22.34 -2.98 -2.36
N ARG A 224 21.47 -3.74 -1.69
CA ARG A 224 20.03 -3.48 -1.66
C ARG A 224 19.71 -2.12 -1.05
N GLU A 225 20.34 -1.77 0.07
CA GLU A 225 20.17 -0.45 0.68
C GLU A 225 20.72 0.68 -0.18
N HIS A 226 21.84 0.46 -0.87
CA HIS A 226 22.37 1.46 -1.79
C HIS A 226 21.43 1.70 -2.97
N ASN A 227 20.91 0.62 -3.56
CA ASN A 227 19.98 0.67 -4.68
C ASN A 227 18.64 1.29 -4.27
N ASN A 228 18.11 0.98 -3.09
CA ASN A 228 16.88 1.58 -2.58
C ASN A 228 17.04 3.09 -2.35
N ASN A 229 18.13 3.51 -1.72
CA ASN A 229 18.45 4.93 -1.52
C ASN A 229 18.66 5.66 -2.86
N ALA A 230 19.33 5.02 -3.82
CA ALA A 230 19.48 5.56 -5.16
C ALA A 230 18.12 5.72 -5.85
N MET A 231 17.29 4.67 -5.85
CA MET A 231 15.97 4.67 -6.47
C MET A 231 15.07 5.74 -5.87
N LEU A 232 14.99 5.82 -4.54
CA LEU A 232 14.20 6.83 -3.83
C LEU A 232 14.69 8.25 -4.20
N THR A 233 16.00 8.46 -4.19
CA THR A 233 16.59 9.76 -4.58
C THR A 233 16.23 10.15 -6.01
N TRP A 234 16.37 9.23 -6.96
CA TRP A 234 16.02 9.48 -8.36
C TRP A 234 14.52 9.69 -8.56
N ALA A 235 13.68 8.92 -7.87
CA ALA A 235 12.23 9.06 -7.91
C ALA A 235 11.77 10.43 -7.37
N LEU A 236 12.31 10.85 -6.22
CA LEU A 236 12.04 12.17 -5.64
C LEU A 236 12.52 13.30 -6.55
N ARG A 237 13.68 13.16 -7.21
CA ARG A 237 14.18 14.14 -8.18
C ARG A 237 13.30 14.22 -9.43
N ALA A 238 12.91 13.09 -10.00
CA ALA A 238 12.03 13.03 -11.16
C ALA A 238 10.64 13.60 -10.84
N GLY A 239 10.08 13.23 -9.68
CA GLY A 239 8.82 13.78 -9.18
C GLY A 239 8.90 15.28 -8.92
N GLY A 240 9.96 15.77 -8.30
CA GLY A 240 10.19 17.20 -8.07
C GLY A 240 10.33 17.99 -9.37
N TRP A 241 11.08 17.47 -10.35
CA TRP A 241 11.20 18.07 -11.68
C TRP A 241 9.86 18.11 -12.42
N LEU A 242 9.08 17.01 -12.36
CA LEU A 242 7.76 16.95 -12.97
C LEU A 242 6.83 17.98 -12.33
N LEU A 243 6.84 18.10 -11.00
CA LEU A 243 6.05 19.09 -10.27
C LEU A 243 6.44 20.53 -10.65
N MET A 244 7.73 20.82 -10.78
CA MET A 244 8.22 22.11 -11.28
C MET A 244 7.73 22.38 -12.71
N PHE A 245 7.83 21.39 -13.60
CA PHE A 245 7.40 21.52 -14.98
C PHE A 245 5.90 21.81 -15.09
N LEU A 246 5.08 21.09 -14.33
CA LEU A 246 3.65 21.33 -14.24
C LEU A 246 3.37 22.72 -13.67
N GLY A 247 4.03 23.11 -12.57
CA GLY A 247 3.87 24.44 -11.97
C GLY A 247 4.14 25.58 -12.95
N ILE A 248 5.26 25.51 -13.69
CA ILE A 248 5.61 26.51 -14.72
C ILE A 248 4.59 26.47 -15.86
N SER A 249 4.17 25.28 -16.30
CA SER A 249 3.17 25.12 -17.37
C SER A 249 1.82 25.72 -16.98
N LEU A 250 1.38 25.56 -15.73
CA LEU A 250 0.16 26.18 -15.22
C LEU A 250 0.28 27.71 -15.17
N MET A 251 1.41 28.24 -14.69
CA MET A 251 1.66 29.69 -14.66
C MET A 251 1.62 30.30 -16.06
N ILE A 252 2.26 29.64 -17.03
CA ILE A 252 2.25 30.06 -18.43
C ILE A 252 0.82 30.04 -19.00
N ARG A 253 0.03 29.02 -18.67
CA ARG A 253 -1.37 28.91 -19.14
C ARG A 253 -2.22 30.09 -18.66
N ILE A 254 -2.05 30.55 -17.42
CA ILE A 254 -2.76 31.72 -16.89
C ILE A 254 -2.40 32.97 -17.70
N ILE A 255 -1.12 33.18 -17.99
CA ILE A 255 -0.68 34.32 -18.81
C ILE A 255 -1.27 34.24 -20.22
N HIS A 256 -1.33 33.05 -20.82
CA HIS A 256 -1.93 32.85 -22.14
C HIS A 256 -3.41 33.24 -22.17
N THR A 257 -4.18 32.88 -21.14
CA THR A 257 -5.61 33.25 -21.08
C THR A 257 -5.86 34.76 -21.06
N LEU A 258 -4.88 35.55 -20.63
CA LEU A 258 -4.95 37.02 -20.66
C LEU A 258 -4.58 37.61 -22.03
N VAL A 259 -3.83 36.88 -22.86
CA VAL A 259 -3.28 37.35 -24.15
C VAL A 259 -4.03 36.75 -25.35
N ASP A 260 -5.05 35.93 -25.11
CA ASP A 260 -5.86 35.18 -26.09
C ASP A 260 -6.58 36.04 -27.16
N TRP A 261 -6.54 37.37 -27.07
CA TRP A 261 -7.19 38.26 -28.04
C TRP A 261 -6.46 38.36 -29.40
N ILE A 262 -5.24 37.83 -29.53
CA ILE A 262 -4.45 37.88 -30.78
C ILE A 262 -4.42 36.50 -31.48
N PRO A 263 -5.20 36.27 -32.55
CA PRO A 263 -5.40 34.94 -33.16
C PRO A 263 -4.17 34.34 -33.85
N ILE A 264 -3.21 35.16 -34.31
CA ILE A 264 -1.99 34.71 -35.03
C ILE A 264 -0.97 34.06 -34.08
N LEU A 265 -1.04 34.35 -32.78
CA LEU A 265 -0.06 33.93 -31.79
C LEU A 265 -0.36 32.54 -31.19
N ARG A 266 -1.57 32.01 -31.36
CA ARG A 266 -2.10 30.87 -30.59
C ARG A 266 -1.40 29.53 -30.85
N GLU A 267 -1.12 29.20 -32.11
CA GLU A 267 -0.56 27.90 -32.51
C GLU A 267 0.95 27.80 -32.20
N LEU A 268 1.73 28.83 -32.56
CA LEU A 268 3.19 28.87 -32.39
C LEU A 268 3.61 28.95 -30.90
N ILE A 269 2.81 29.65 -30.10
CA ILE A 269 3.07 29.85 -28.67
C ILE A 269 2.81 28.57 -27.88
N SER A 270 1.85 27.73 -28.29
CA SER A 270 1.49 26.51 -27.56
C SER A 270 2.63 25.48 -27.47
N VAL A 271 3.43 25.34 -28.54
CA VAL A 271 4.57 24.42 -28.60
C VAL A 271 5.84 25.10 -28.06
N GLY A 272 6.08 26.36 -28.48
CA GLY A 272 7.26 27.12 -28.05
C GLY A 272 7.30 27.36 -26.54
N LEU A 273 6.17 27.69 -25.92
CA LEU A 273 6.11 27.90 -24.47
C LEU A 273 6.22 26.60 -23.67
N LYS A 274 5.74 25.46 -24.18
CA LYS A 274 5.97 24.16 -23.54
C LYS A 274 7.45 23.77 -23.55
N LEU A 275 8.13 23.99 -24.67
CA LEU A 275 9.57 23.76 -24.78
C LEU A 275 10.35 24.71 -23.85
N PHE A 276 9.94 25.97 -23.78
CA PHE A 276 10.51 26.94 -22.85
C PHE A 276 10.31 26.54 -21.38
N ALA A 277 9.09 26.11 -21.03
CA ALA A 277 8.77 25.60 -19.69
C ALA A 277 9.62 24.38 -19.32
N LEU A 278 9.84 23.48 -20.28
CA LEU A 278 10.68 22.29 -20.12
C LEU A 278 12.14 22.68 -19.84
N CYS A 279 12.69 23.60 -20.62
CA CYS A 279 14.06 24.09 -20.44
C CYS A 279 14.25 24.76 -19.08
N ILE A 280 13.34 25.66 -18.70
CA ILE A 280 13.41 26.33 -17.40
C ILE A 280 13.27 25.33 -16.25
N SER A 281 12.29 24.42 -16.33
CA SER A 281 12.11 23.39 -15.31
C SER A 281 13.36 22.52 -15.16
N CYS A 282 13.95 22.08 -16.28
CA CYS A 282 15.18 21.30 -16.27
C CYS A 282 16.34 22.08 -15.62
N SER A 283 16.61 23.31 -16.06
CA SER A 283 17.65 24.16 -15.46
C SER A 283 17.44 24.41 -13.97
N LEU A 284 16.22 24.72 -13.55
CA LEU A 284 15.91 25.00 -12.15
C LEU A 284 16.04 23.73 -11.29
N SER A 285 15.57 22.58 -11.79
CA SER A 285 15.73 21.29 -11.10
C SER A 285 17.20 20.91 -10.93
N LEU A 286 18.04 21.11 -11.95
CA LEU A 286 19.48 20.84 -11.86
C LEU A 286 20.16 21.74 -10.82
N LEU A 287 19.77 23.00 -10.72
CA LEU A 287 20.28 23.92 -9.69
C LEU A 287 19.85 23.48 -8.28
N THR A 288 18.59 23.05 -8.10
CA THR A 288 18.12 22.52 -6.81
C THR A 288 18.84 21.23 -6.41
N ILE A 289 19.15 20.35 -7.36
CA ILE A 289 19.93 19.13 -7.08
C ILE A 289 21.37 19.52 -6.73
N ALA A 290 21.97 20.44 -7.50
CA ALA A 290 23.34 20.88 -7.28
C ALA A 290 23.56 21.50 -5.90
N SER A 291 22.62 22.32 -5.40
CA SER A 291 22.74 22.96 -4.09
C SER A 291 22.90 21.94 -2.95
N GLY A 292 22.18 20.81 -3.01
CA GLY A 292 22.30 19.73 -2.05
C GLY A 292 23.66 19.02 -2.06
N TRP A 293 24.38 19.02 -3.18
CA TRP A 293 25.68 18.36 -3.32
C TRP A 293 26.89 19.24 -3.02
N ILE A 294 26.71 20.55 -2.81
CA ILE A 294 27.82 21.51 -2.64
C ILE A 294 28.79 21.06 -1.55
N PHE A 295 28.26 20.59 -0.40
CA PHE A 295 29.09 20.20 0.74
C PHE A 295 29.57 18.74 0.70
N TYR A 296 28.82 17.84 0.05
CA TYR A 296 29.13 16.41 0.05
C TYR A 296 29.96 15.96 -1.15
N ARG A 297 29.74 16.54 -2.34
CA ARG A 297 30.44 16.21 -3.60
C ARG A 297 30.56 17.46 -4.50
N PRO A 298 31.50 18.38 -4.20
CA PRO A 298 31.59 19.68 -4.88
C PRO A 298 31.83 19.57 -6.39
N LEU A 299 32.58 18.57 -6.85
CA LEU A 299 32.83 18.35 -8.30
C LEU A 299 31.54 18.03 -9.06
N VAL A 300 30.64 17.23 -8.46
CA VAL A 300 29.34 16.91 -9.05
C VAL A 300 28.45 18.15 -9.09
N ALA A 301 28.44 18.95 -8.02
CA ALA A 301 27.67 20.19 -7.95
C ALA A 301 28.09 21.20 -9.05
N VAL A 302 29.39 21.41 -9.25
CA VAL A 302 29.90 22.30 -10.30
C VAL A 302 29.49 21.81 -11.70
N GLY A 303 29.60 20.51 -11.96
CA GLY A 303 29.16 19.92 -13.23
C GLY A 303 27.67 20.13 -13.50
N LEU A 304 26.83 19.92 -12.49
CA LEU A 304 25.37 20.13 -12.60
C LEU A 304 25.01 21.61 -12.83
N ILE A 305 25.69 22.54 -12.16
CA ILE A 305 25.49 23.99 -12.37
C ILE A 305 25.90 24.37 -13.80
N ALA A 306 27.04 23.88 -14.29
CA ALA A 306 27.48 24.15 -15.66
C ALA A 306 26.43 23.69 -16.68
N MET A 307 25.89 22.46 -16.51
CA MET A 307 24.82 21.92 -17.35
C MET A 307 23.53 22.74 -17.28
N ALA A 308 23.14 23.23 -16.10
CA ALA A 308 21.94 24.02 -15.90
C ALA A 308 21.97 25.36 -16.67
N VAL A 309 23.16 25.94 -16.88
CA VAL A 309 23.32 27.26 -17.51
C VAL A 309 23.41 27.16 -19.05
N ILE A 310 23.67 25.98 -19.63
CA ILE A 310 23.80 25.77 -21.08
C ILE A 310 22.63 26.36 -21.89
N PRO A 311 21.35 26.10 -21.56
CA PRO A 311 20.23 26.65 -22.33
C PRO A 311 20.21 28.18 -22.34
N VAL A 312 20.63 28.81 -21.22
CA VAL A 312 20.70 30.26 -21.08
C VAL A 312 21.82 30.85 -21.93
N VAL A 313 22.99 30.21 -21.97
CA VAL A 313 24.12 30.66 -22.82
C VAL A 313 23.75 30.55 -24.30
N ILE A 314 23.13 29.44 -24.72
CA ILE A 314 22.70 29.25 -26.11
C ILE A 314 21.64 30.29 -26.50
N ALA A 315 20.69 30.59 -25.61
CA ALA A 315 19.69 31.63 -25.86
C ALA A 315 20.34 33.02 -26.00
N ARG A 316 21.35 33.35 -25.19
CA ARG A 316 22.08 34.62 -25.26
C ARG A 316 22.98 34.74 -26.48
N SER A 317 23.67 33.68 -26.90
CA SER A 317 24.56 33.73 -28.07
C SER A 317 23.82 33.85 -29.40
N ARG A 318 22.54 33.46 -29.43
CA ARG A 318 21.65 33.60 -30.60
C ARG A 318 20.84 34.91 -30.61
N ALA A 319 20.95 35.74 -29.58
CA ALA A 319 20.29 37.05 -29.56
C ALA A 319 21.03 38.01 -30.53
N PRO A 320 20.35 38.64 -31.50
CA PRO A 320 21.00 39.55 -32.45
C PRO A 320 21.60 40.74 -31.70
N ALA A 321 22.85 41.08 -32.04
CA ALA A 321 23.55 42.22 -31.45
C ALA A 321 22.72 43.50 -31.63
N LYS A 322 22.44 44.22 -30.53
CA LYS A 322 21.80 45.54 -30.59
C LYS A 322 22.63 46.44 -31.51
N LYS A 323 22.10 46.78 -32.69
CA LYS A 323 22.58 47.94 -33.44
C LYS A 323 22.24 49.17 -32.62
N HIS A 324 23.26 49.81 -32.05
CA HIS A 324 23.14 51.17 -31.56
C HIS A 324 22.98 52.09 -32.77
N GLN A 325 21.82 52.72 -32.88
CA GLN A 325 21.56 53.91 -33.69
C GLN A 325 20.76 54.89 -32.83
#